data_AF-A0A528MZ72-F1
#
_entry.id   AF-A0A528MZ72-F1
#
_cell.length_a   1.000
_cell.length_b   1.000
_cell.length_c   1.000
_cell.angle_alpha   90.00
_cell.angle_beta   90.00
_cell.angle_gamma   90.00
#
_symmetry.space_group_name_H-M   'P 1'
#
loop_
_entity.id
_entity.type
_entity.pdbx_description
1 polymer ?
#
loop_
_entity_poly.entity_id
_entity_poly.type
_entity_poly.pdbx_seq_one_letter_code
_entity_poly.pdbx_strand_id
1 'polypeptide(L)' 'LVMTATPIPRTLVLTAFGDMDVSKLTEKPAGRQPIRTVTLPLERLDELVGRMRDSVADGQKIYWICPLVE' A
#
# COMPACT_ATOMS: atom_id res chain seq x y z
N LEU A 1 -9.57 23.10 4.19
CA LEU A 1 -9.37 22.01 3.22
C LEU A 1 -8.69 20.85 3.93
N VAL A 2 -9.30 19.67 3.94
CA VAL A 2 -8.75 18.44 4.53
C VAL A 2 -8.56 17.42 3.41
N MET A 3 -7.41 16.76 3.35
CA MET A 3 -7.11 15.73 2.36
C MET A 3 -6.66 14.45 3.06
N THR A 4 -7.12 13.31 2.57
CA THR A 4 -6.71 11.98 3.05
C THR A 4 -6.41 11.07 1.87
N ALA A 5 -5.35 10.26 1.99
CA ALA A 5 -5.01 9.26 0.99
C ALA A 5 -5.80 7.96 1.17
N THR A 6 -6.32 7.70 2.37
CA THR A 6 -7.06 6.48 2.71
C THR A 6 -8.55 6.72 2.46
N PRO A 7 -9.20 5.98 1.53
CA PRO A 7 -10.63 6.13 1.27
C PRO A 7 -11.46 5.82 2.53
N ILE A 8 -12.33 6.75 2.93
CA ILE A 8 -13.19 6.61 4.11
C ILE A 8 -14.51 5.93 3.69
N PRO A 9 -15.03 4.95 4.46
CA PRO A 9 -16.34 4.35 4.21
C PRO A 9 -17.44 5.40 4.09
N ARG A 10 -18.33 5.23 3.10
CA ARG A 10 -19.31 6.27 2.71
C ARG A 10 -20.18 6.76 3.87
N THR A 11 -20.66 5.84 4.72
CA THR A 11 -21.50 6.20 5.87
C THR A 11 -20.75 6.97 6.95
N LEU A 12 -19.45 6.66 7.14
CA LEU A 12 -18.60 7.39 8.08
C LEU A 12 -18.31 8.81 7.59
N VAL A 13 -18.18 9.01 6.26
CA VAL A 13 -18.04 10.35 5.67
C VAL A 13 -19.27 11.21 5.97
N LEU A 14 -20.49 10.68 5.81
CA LEU A 14 -21.72 11.45 6.04
C LEU A 14 -21.92 11.83 7.51
N THR A 15 -21.47 10.99 8.44
CA THR A 15 -21.66 11.23 9.88
C THR A 15 -20.57 12.13 10.47
N ALA A 16 -19.31 11.95 10.04
CA ALA A 16 -18.18 12.71 10.58
C ALA A 16 -17.90 14.02 9.80
N PHE A 17 -18.31 14.11 8.54
CA PHE A 17 -17.98 15.20 7.62
C PHE A 17 -19.19 15.63 6.78
N GLY A 18 -20.41 15.36 7.23
CA GLY A 18 -21.65 15.60 6.48
C GLY A 18 -21.97 17.09 6.23
N ASP A 19 -21.32 17.98 6.96
CA ASP A 19 -21.37 19.43 6.79
C ASP A 19 -20.39 19.96 5.74
N MET A 20 -19.51 19.09 5.20
CA MET A 20 -18.52 19.44 4.19
C MET A 20 -18.83 18.81 2.84
N ASP A 21 -18.64 19.59 1.77
CA ASP A 21 -18.60 19.05 0.41
C ASP A 21 -17.38 18.13 0.21
N VAL A 22 -17.62 16.93 -0.33
CA VAL A 22 -16.58 15.90 -0.49
C VAL A 22 -16.24 15.70 -1.95
N SER A 23 -14.98 15.98 -2.31
CA SER A 23 -14.41 15.62 -3.60
C SER A 23 -13.56 14.35 -3.48
N LYS A 24 -13.63 13.46 -4.48
CA LYS A 24 -12.86 12.20 -4.53
C LYS A 24 -12.06 12.12 -5.81
N LEU A 25 -10.76 11.85 -5.66
CA LEU A 25 -9.85 11.56 -6.78
C LEU A 25 -9.72 10.04 -6.94
N THR A 26 -10.44 9.47 -7.91
CA THR A 26 -10.46 8.00 -8.15
C THR A 26 -9.48 7.55 -9.22
N GLU A 27 -8.92 8.48 -9.99
CA GLU A 27 -8.03 8.18 -11.09
C GLU A 27 -6.58 8.06 -10.61
N LYS A 28 -5.85 7.13 -11.24
CA LYS A 28 -4.41 6.96 -10.99
C LYS A 28 -3.63 7.90 -11.94
N PRO A 29 -2.46 8.40 -11.52
CA PRO A 29 -1.57 9.13 -12.42
C PRO A 29 -1.24 8.33 -13.68
N ALA A 30 -1.06 9.04 -14.80
CA ALA A 30 -0.64 8.42 -16.05
C ALA A 30 0.68 7.66 -15.90
N GLY A 31 0.78 6.51 -16.56
CA GLY A 31 1.97 5.66 -16.51
C GLY A 31 2.13 4.81 -15.24
N ARG A 32 1.17 4.85 -14.31
CA ARG A 32 1.22 3.99 -13.10
C ARG A 32 1.08 2.51 -13.47
N GLN A 33 2.13 1.75 -13.25
CA GLN A 33 2.14 0.29 -13.46
C GLN A 33 1.39 -0.46 -12.34
N PRO A 34 0.71 -1.57 -12.66
CA PRO A 34 0.08 -2.41 -11.64
C PRO A 34 1.13 -3.08 -10.75
N ILE A 35 0.82 -3.21 -9.45
CA ILE A 35 1.70 -3.89 -8.49
C ILE A 35 1.42 -5.40 -8.57
N ARG A 36 2.47 -6.19 -8.82
CA ARG A 36 2.38 -7.65 -8.71
C ARG A 36 2.29 -8.03 -7.23
N THR A 37 1.13 -8.54 -6.82
CA THR A 37 0.86 -8.98 -5.46
C THR A 37 0.82 -10.50 -5.43
N VAL A 38 1.56 -11.11 -4.50
CA VAL A 38 1.61 -12.58 -4.34
C VAL A 38 1.52 -12.94 -2.87
N THR A 39 0.87 -14.07 -2.58
CA THR A 39 0.88 -14.70 -1.26
C THR A 39 1.85 -15.87 -1.33
N LEU A 40 2.78 -15.94 -0.36
CA LEU A 40 3.77 -17.00 -0.28
C LEU A 40 3.62 -17.73 1.06
N PRO A 41 3.71 -19.07 1.08
CA PRO A 41 3.75 -19.83 2.31
C PRO A 41 5.13 -19.65 2.99
N LEU A 42 5.21 -19.83 4.31
CA LEU A 42 6.41 -19.51 5.11
C LEU A 42 7.62 -20.37 4.73
N GLU A 43 7.38 -21.59 4.25
CA GLU A 43 8.43 -22.52 3.82
C GLU A 43 9.24 -21.98 2.63
N ARG A 44 8.71 -20.98 1.90
CA ARG A 44 9.38 -20.31 0.78
C ARG A 44 10.06 -18.99 1.18
N LEU A 45 10.20 -18.73 2.47
CA LEU A 45 10.85 -17.52 2.96
C LEU A 45 12.29 -17.35 2.42
N ASP A 46 13.06 -18.43 2.35
CA ASP A 46 14.44 -18.38 1.83
C ASP A 46 14.49 -17.97 0.35
N GLU A 47 13.52 -18.41 -0.46
CA GLU A 47 13.39 -17.98 -1.85
C GLU A 47 13.08 -16.47 -1.94
N LEU A 48 12.20 -15.97 -1.06
CA LEU A 48 11.88 -14.55 -0.98
C LEU A 48 13.13 -13.74 -0.61
N VAL A 49 13.89 -14.18 0.40
CA VAL A 49 15.13 -13.53 0.83
C VAL A 49 16.17 -13.51 -0.31
N GLY A 50 16.28 -14.59 -1.09
CA GLY A 50 17.12 -14.62 -2.29
C GLY A 50 16.73 -13.53 -3.30
N ARG A 51 15.45 -13.46 -3.67
CA ARG A 51 14.94 -12.42 -4.58
C ARG A 51 15.13 -11.00 -4.05
N MET A 52 14.99 -10.81 -2.75
CA MET A 52 15.24 -9.54 -2.09
C MET A 52 16.71 -9.13 -2.24
N ARG A 53 17.65 -10.07 -2.04
CA ARG A 53 19.08 -9.82 -2.22
C ARG A 53 19.40 -9.37 -3.64
N ASP A 54 18.88 -10.07 -4.65
CA ASP A 54 19.09 -9.72 -6.06
C ASP A 54 18.55 -8.31 -6.37
N SER A 55 17.33 -8.02 -5.89
CA SER A 55 16.71 -6.70 -6.09
C SER A 55 17.53 -5.57 -5.46
N VAL A 56 18.09 -5.79 -4.26
CA VAL A 56 18.95 -4.80 -3.59
C VAL A 56 20.27 -4.63 -4.33
N ALA A 57 20.85 -5.71 -4.86
CA ALA A 57 22.06 -5.65 -5.69
C ALA A 57 21.84 -4.80 -6.96
N ASP A 58 20.63 -4.85 -7.53
CA ASP A 58 20.18 -4.02 -8.66
C ASP A 58 19.84 -2.56 -8.26
N GLY A 59 20.14 -2.16 -7.02
CA GLY A 59 19.92 -0.81 -6.50
C GLY A 59 18.47 -0.50 -6.11
N GLN A 60 17.60 -1.52 -6.06
CA GLN A 60 16.22 -1.34 -5.60
C GLN A 60 16.15 -1.26 -4.06
N LYS A 61 15.02 -0.77 -3.56
CA LYS A 61 14.74 -0.64 -2.12
C LYS A 61 13.58 -1.54 -1.73
N ILE A 62 13.59 -2.01 -0.49
CA ILE A 62 12.58 -2.94 0.03
C ILE A 62 12.00 -2.40 1.33
N TYR A 63 10.68 -2.54 1.48
CA TYR A 63 9.98 -2.35 2.73
C TYR A 63 9.69 -3.71 3.37
N TRP A 64 10.08 -3.89 4.63
CA TRP A 64 9.80 -5.08 5.43
C TRP A 64 9.05 -4.66 6.69
N ILE A 65 7.92 -5.32 6.95
CA ILE A 65 7.04 -4.97 8.07
C ILE A 65 7.11 -6.12 9.09
N CYS A 66 7.59 -5.83 10.29
CA CYS A 66 7.53 -6.71 11.46
C CYS A 66 6.50 -6.14 12.45
N PRO A 67 5.26 -6.67 12.50
CA PRO A 67 4.19 -6.09 13.31
C PRO A 67 4.47 -6.13 14.81
N LEU A 68 5.26 -7.11 15.26
CA LEU A 68 5.68 -7.27 16.65
C LEU A 68 7.20 -7.16 16.73
N VAL A 69 7.65 -6.35 17.68
CA VAL A 69 9.03 -6.32 18.15
C VAL A 69 8.94 -6.66 19.64
N GLU A 70 9.57 -7.76 20.04
CA GLU A 70 9.74 -8.13 21.46
C GLU A 70 10.97 -7.47 22.05
#